data_AF-A0A6A4BWW1-F1
#
_entry.id   AF-A0A6A4BWW1-F1
#
_cell.length_a   1.000
_cell.length_b   1.000
_cell.length_c   1.000
_cell.angle_alpha   90.00
_cell.angle_beta   90.00
_cell.angle_gamma   90.00
#
_symmetry.space_group_name_H-M   'P 1'
#
loop_
_entity.id
_entity.type
_entity.pdbx_description
1 polymer ?
#
loop_
_entity_poly.entity_id
_entity_poly.type
_entity_poly.pdbx_seq_one_letter_code
_entity_poly.pdbx_strand_id
1 'polypeptide(L)'
;MLEVFADRYLAARNAHKGVDYQRLSTTKYFKDFKDHAEELRTKEPELKVLLKKALAEQREIDAGKPMKNIEALEEEVARLHVQHKEDVAKCKQLEVDIKQQKEQHSLAISKLQESYEVEIGKLQNELNEVKAKNSTLKEVVTGHGKSVELGGEVNEVKDKVAELDKKMEAETTRQAELVAFSNRLAEEERRLAAEADALKAGRERLDAEAEDLKAGRESVKDEWVKLKMEKSRHDLHVRTTKQGYANCQRAIDTANGDRDVAIKNADYLRYELDQEIKRANELKMKLDSYAACCDTEHCIETFLEKRIHDYLKMSRLEQCRVVVEKMKKVNPKDAASLEQDLNEFFKTRNFLCHEPGAVDKTDHLSFHQRCVSIQRCMEYLEKQSD
;
A
#
# COMPACT_ATOMS: atom_id res chain seq x y z
N MET A 1 27.61 -9.13 -1.56
CA MET A 1 28.96 -8.54 -1.76
C MET A 1 28.89 -7.04 -2.13
N LEU A 2 28.10 -6.65 -3.14
CA LEU A 2 28.00 -5.25 -3.61
C LEU A 2 27.34 -4.28 -2.61
N GLU A 3 26.37 -4.72 -1.79
CA GLU A 3 25.68 -3.87 -0.80
C GLU A 3 26.62 -3.33 0.28
N VAL A 4 27.44 -4.20 0.88
CA VAL A 4 28.41 -3.80 1.91
C VAL A 4 29.47 -2.85 1.34
N PHE A 5 29.78 -2.98 0.04
CA PHE A 5 30.67 -2.05 -0.66
C PHE A 5 30.00 -0.69 -0.84
N ALA A 6 28.75 -0.69 -1.31
CA ALA A 6 27.92 0.51 -1.49
C ALA A 6 27.78 1.31 -0.20
N ASP A 7 27.48 0.65 0.92
CA ASP A 7 27.30 1.29 2.23
C ASP A 7 28.58 1.96 2.73
N ARG A 8 29.72 1.25 2.62
CA ARG A 8 31.04 1.79 2.98
C ARG A 8 31.44 2.95 2.07
N TYR A 9 31.15 2.85 0.79
CA TYR A 9 31.41 3.89 -0.19
C TYR A 9 30.57 5.15 0.09
N LEU A 10 29.28 4.98 0.38
CA LEU A 10 28.38 6.07 0.77
C LEU A 10 28.80 6.71 2.10
N ALA A 11 29.14 5.91 3.11
CA ALA A 11 29.61 6.41 4.39
C ALA A 11 30.90 7.22 4.28
N ALA A 12 31.87 6.75 3.49
CA ALA A 12 33.11 7.49 3.23
C ALA A 12 32.83 8.82 2.51
N ARG A 13 31.99 8.79 1.47
CA ARG A 13 31.57 9.99 0.73
C ARG A 13 30.84 11.00 1.61
N ASN A 14 29.90 10.55 2.45
CA ASN A 14 29.15 11.41 3.37
C ASN A 14 30.05 12.03 4.45
N ALA A 15 31.14 11.35 4.81
CA ALA A 15 32.17 11.88 5.70
C ALA A 15 33.24 12.73 4.98
N HIS A 16 33.11 12.97 3.67
CA HIS A 16 34.11 13.63 2.83
C HIS A 16 35.50 12.98 2.90
N LYS A 17 35.55 11.65 3.03
CA LYS A 17 36.77 10.85 3.12
C LYS A 17 36.89 9.87 1.96
N GLY A 18 38.11 9.46 1.64
CA GLY A 18 38.36 8.34 0.75
C GLY A 18 37.93 7.02 1.37
N VAL A 19 37.53 6.05 0.55
CA VAL A 19 37.22 4.70 1.01
C VAL A 19 38.52 4.02 1.45
N ASP A 20 38.52 3.50 2.68
CA ASP A 20 39.62 2.69 3.21
C ASP A 20 39.51 1.26 2.67
N TYR A 21 40.07 1.07 1.47
CA TYR A 21 40.06 -0.20 0.74
C TYR A 21 40.79 -1.32 1.48
N GLN A 22 41.82 -0.98 2.26
CA GLN A 22 42.63 -1.94 2.99
C GLN A 22 41.91 -2.49 4.23
N ARG A 23 41.13 -1.64 4.89
CA ARG A 23 40.21 -2.08 5.94
C ARG A 23 38.95 -2.74 5.37
N LEU A 24 38.62 -2.53 4.09
CA LEU A 24 37.45 -3.14 3.46
C LEU A 24 37.76 -4.56 2.96
N SER A 25 38.92 -4.75 2.33
CA SER A 25 39.42 -6.07 1.87
C SER A 25 39.55 -7.09 3.01
N THR A 26 39.85 -6.62 4.22
CA THR A 26 40.03 -7.49 5.40
C THR A 26 38.71 -7.84 6.12
N THR A 27 37.57 -7.33 5.65
CA THR A 27 36.28 -7.64 6.28
C THR A 27 35.76 -9.02 5.88
N LYS A 28 34.98 -9.64 6.78
CA LYS A 28 34.38 -10.96 6.58
C LYS A 28 33.48 -11.10 5.34
N TYR A 29 33.08 -9.98 4.72
CA TYR A 29 32.19 -9.91 3.57
C TYR A 29 32.91 -9.86 2.22
N PHE A 30 34.24 -9.66 2.22
CA PHE A 30 35.09 -9.59 1.02
C PHE A 30 36.24 -10.60 1.12
N LYS A 31 35.93 -11.86 1.49
CA LYS A 31 36.94 -12.92 1.65
C LYS A 31 37.76 -13.15 0.39
N ASP A 32 37.14 -13.01 -0.78
CA ASP A 32 37.78 -13.18 -2.09
C ASP A 32 38.78 -12.07 -2.43
N PHE A 33 38.70 -10.94 -1.70
CA PHE A 33 39.59 -9.80 -1.88
C PHE A 33 40.51 -9.60 -0.68
N LYS A 34 40.64 -10.58 0.22
CA LYS A 34 41.46 -10.48 1.42
C LYS A 34 42.91 -10.16 1.02
N ASP A 35 43.44 -9.04 1.52
CA ASP A 35 44.77 -8.50 1.17
C ASP A 35 44.91 -7.99 -0.29
N HIS A 36 43.84 -8.03 -1.09
CA HIS A 36 43.75 -7.50 -2.47
C HIS A 36 43.01 -6.15 -2.54
N ALA A 37 43.48 -5.15 -1.79
CA ALA A 37 42.82 -3.84 -1.69
C ALA A 37 42.74 -3.08 -3.03
N GLU A 38 43.75 -3.22 -3.90
CA GLU A 38 43.76 -2.55 -5.21
C GLU A 38 42.76 -3.16 -6.20
N GLU A 39 42.52 -4.48 -6.16
CA GLU A 39 41.45 -5.12 -6.95
C GLU A 39 40.07 -4.67 -6.49
N LEU A 40 39.90 -4.36 -5.20
CA LEU A 40 38.66 -3.76 -4.70
C LEU A 40 38.49 -2.31 -5.19
N ARG A 41 39.59 -1.56 -5.31
CA ARG A 41 39.59 -0.19 -5.85
C ARG A 41 39.25 -0.19 -7.34
N THR A 42 39.71 -1.16 -8.13
CA THR A 42 39.36 -1.23 -9.57
C THR A 42 37.88 -1.53 -9.81
N LYS A 43 37.14 -2.00 -8.80
CA LYS A 43 35.68 -2.20 -8.82
C LYS A 43 34.86 -0.95 -8.47
N GLU A 44 35.50 0.12 -8.00
CA GLU A 44 34.83 1.39 -7.68
C GLU A 44 34.08 2.02 -8.87
N PRO A 45 34.58 2.01 -10.12
CA PRO A 45 33.85 2.52 -11.27
C PRO A 45 32.55 1.75 -11.56
N GLU A 46 32.57 0.42 -11.47
CA GLU A 46 31.38 -0.43 -11.64
C GLU A 46 30.32 -0.11 -10.56
N LEU A 47 30.76 0.03 -9.31
CA LEU A 47 29.90 0.43 -8.19
C LEU A 47 29.27 1.81 -8.40
N LYS A 48 30.04 2.79 -8.90
CA LYS A 48 29.53 4.14 -9.21
C LYS A 48 28.43 4.11 -10.28
N VAL A 49 28.55 3.25 -11.29
CA VAL A 49 27.52 3.10 -12.34
C VAL A 49 26.23 2.55 -11.73
N LEU A 50 26.33 1.50 -10.91
CA LEU A 50 25.18 0.90 -10.22
C LEU A 50 24.47 1.92 -9.31
N LEU A 51 25.24 2.66 -8.50
CA LEU A 51 24.68 3.68 -7.60
C LEU A 51 24.02 4.84 -8.37
N LYS A 52 24.57 5.25 -9.52
CA LYS A 52 23.94 6.27 -10.38
C LYS A 52 22.62 5.76 -10.97
N LYS A 53 22.56 4.50 -11.38
CA LYS A 53 21.34 3.88 -11.90
C LYS A 53 20.26 3.78 -10.82
N ALA A 54 20.61 3.29 -9.63
CA ALA A 54 19.70 3.23 -8.49
C ALA A 54 19.21 4.63 -8.07
N LEU A 55 20.07 5.64 -8.09
CA LEU A 55 19.67 7.03 -7.82
C LEU A 55 18.71 7.58 -8.88
N ALA A 56 18.88 7.20 -10.16
CA ALA A 56 17.95 7.57 -11.21
C ALA A 56 16.59 6.90 -11.00
N GLU A 57 16.57 5.60 -10.68
CA GLU A 57 15.34 4.85 -10.37
C GLU A 57 14.61 5.45 -9.15
N GLN A 58 15.34 5.78 -8.07
CA GLN A 58 14.75 6.45 -6.90
C GLN A 58 14.15 7.81 -7.25
N ARG A 59 14.84 8.60 -8.09
CA ARG A 59 14.33 9.90 -8.56
C ARG A 59 13.09 9.77 -9.43
N GLU A 60 12.96 8.69 -10.21
CA GLU A 60 11.74 8.41 -10.97
C GLU A 60 10.57 8.08 -10.04
N ILE A 61 10.81 7.30 -8.97
CA ILE A 61 9.81 7.02 -7.93
C ILE A 61 9.39 8.31 -7.22
N ASP A 62 10.35 9.12 -6.78
CA ASP A 62 10.11 10.38 -6.06
C ASP A 62 9.42 11.44 -6.94
N ALA A 63 9.62 11.39 -8.27
CA ALA A 63 8.93 12.24 -9.25
C ALA A 63 7.47 11.81 -9.53
N GLY A 64 6.94 10.80 -8.83
CA GLY A 64 5.55 10.36 -8.96
C GLY A 64 5.24 9.60 -10.25
N LYS A 65 6.26 9.06 -10.95
CA LYS A 65 6.02 8.08 -12.01
C LYS A 65 5.42 6.83 -11.35
N PRO A 66 4.20 6.40 -11.75
CA PRO A 66 3.60 5.21 -11.18
C PRO A 66 4.51 4.00 -11.45
N MET A 67 4.72 3.16 -10.43
CA MET A 67 5.28 1.81 -10.60
C MET A 67 4.61 1.16 -11.81
N LYS A 68 5.39 0.45 -12.64
CA LYS A 68 4.85 -0.37 -13.73
C LYS A 68 3.61 -1.10 -13.22
N ASN A 69 2.48 -0.90 -13.89
CA ASN A 69 1.24 -1.53 -13.50
C ASN A 69 1.38 -3.06 -13.61
N ILE A 70 0.47 -3.80 -12.96
CA ILE A 70 0.51 -5.27 -12.91
C ILE A 70 0.60 -5.85 -14.32
N GLU A 71 -0.11 -5.25 -15.28
CA GLU A 71 -0.12 -5.65 -16.70
C GLU A 71 1.26 -5.53 -17.36
N ALA A 72 1.98 -4.42 -17.15
CA ALA A 72 3.34 -4.25 -17.67
C ALA A 72 4.35 -5.21 -17.02
N LEU A 73 4.15 -5.58 -15.76
CA LEU A 73 4.97 -6.59 -15.09
C LEU A 73 4.66 -8.01 -15.58
N GLU A 74 3.39 -8.32 -15.84
CA GLU A 74 2.97 -9.60 -16.42
C GLU A 74 3.53 -9.79 -17.83
N GLU A 75 3.54 -8.74 -18.67
CA GLU A 75 4.19 -8.77 -19.98
C GLU A 75 5.72 -8.99 -19.89
N GLU A 76 6.38 -8.35 -18.93
CA GLU A 76 7.81 -8.49 -18.73
C GLU A 76 8.19 -9.89 -18.24
N VAL A 77 7.41 -10.45 -17.31
CA VAL A 77 7.56 -11.84 -16.85
C VAL A 77 7.30 -12.82 -17.99
N ALA A 78 6.29 -12.59 -18.83
CA ALA A 78 6.00 -13.43 -19.98
C ALA A 78 7.17 -13.44 -20.98
N ARG A 79 7.73 -12.26 -21.31
CA ARG A 79 8.92 -12.17 -22.19
C ARG A 79 10.13 -12.89 -21.59
N LEU A 80 10.41 -12.68 -20.31
CA LEU A 80 11.52 -13.36 -19.62
C LEU A 80 11.33 -14.88 -19.56
N HIS A 81 10.10 -15.36 -19.43
CA HIS A 81 9.81 -16.79 -19.44
C HIS A 81 10.04 -17.44 -20.80
N VAL A 82 9.71 -16.73 -21.89
CA VAL A 82 10.03 -17.19 -23.26
C VAL A 82 11.54 -17.23 -23.47
N GLN A 83 12.25 -16.16 -23.10
CA GLN A 83 13.71 -16.10 -23.20
C GLN A 83 14.39 -17.24 -22.42
N HIS A 84 13.95 -17.49 -21.18
CA HIS A 84 14.49 -18.58 -20.37
C HIS A 84 14.27 -19.96 -21.02
N LYS A 85 13.11 -20.20 -21.64
CA LYS A 85 12.86 -21.44 -22.37
C LYS A 85 13.79 -21.61 -23.57
N GLU A 86 14.03 -20.54 -24.32
CA GLU A 86 14.97 -20.55 -25.45
C GLU A 86 16.40 -20.81 -24.99
N ASP A 87 16.84 -20.19 -23.90
CA ASP A 87 18.19 -20.36 -23.36
C ASP A 87 18.40 -21.77 -22.79
N VAL A 88 17.39 -22.35 -22.12
CA VAL A 88 17.41 -23.75 -21.68
C VAL A 88 17.49 -24.71 -22.87
N ALA A 89 16.79 -24.41 -23.97
CA ALA A 89 16.88 -25.22 -25.19
C ALA A 89 18.28 -25.14 -25.82
N LYS A 90 18.89 -23.95 -25.90
CA LYS A 90 20.27 -23.78 -26.37
C LYS A 90 21.28 -24.52 -25.49
N CYS A 91 21.14 -24.44 -24.16
CA CYS A 91 22.03 -25.16 -23.25
C CYS A 91 21.96 -26.67 -23.45
N LYS A 92 20.75 -27.23 -23.59
CA LYS A 92 20.57 -28.67 -23.89
C LYS A 92 21.19 -29.07 -25.22
N GLN A 93 21.09 -28.22 -26.25
CA GLN A 93 21.71 -28.48 -27.54
C GLN A 93 23.24 -28.48 -27.43
N LEU A 94 23.82 -27.48 -26.77
CA LEU A 94 25.27 -27.41 -26.54
C LEU A 94 25.81 -28.62 -25.76
N GLU A 95 25.05 -29.12 -24.78
CA GLU A 95 25.42 -30.29 -24.00
C GLU A 95 25.48 -31.57 -24.86
N VAL A 96 24.54 -31.72 -25.81
CA VAL A 96 24.55 -32.79 -26.82
C VAL A 96 25.76 -32.64 -27.75
N ASP A 97 26.01 -31.42 -28.25
CA ASP A 97 27.11 -31.15 -29.18
C ASP A 97 28.47 -31.44 -28.53
N ILE A 98 28.68 -31.04 -27.28
CA ILE A 98 29.90 -31.32 -26.50
C ILE A 98 30.09 -32.84 -26.32
N LYS A 99 29.01 -33.56 -25.98
CA LYS A 99 29.08 -35.02 -25.80
C LYS A 99 29.47 -35.72 -27.09
N GLN A 100 28.90 -35.29 -28.21
CA GLN A 100 29.21 -35.84 -29.52
C GLN A 100 30.65 -35.51 -29.94
N GLN A 101 31.13 -34.29 -29.68
CA GLN A 101 32.53 -33.93 -29.94
C GLN A 101 33.48 -34.80 -29.12
N LYS A 102 33.19 -35.02 -27.84
CA LYS A 102 34.01 -35.85 -26.95
C LYS A 102 34.10 -37.31 -27.45
N GLU A 103 32.98 -37.87 -27.92
CA GLU A 103 32.96 -39.21 -28.53
C GLU A 103 33.77 -39.25 -29.84
N GLN A 104 33.66 -38.24 -30.69
CA GLN A 104 34.47 -38.14 -31.92
C GLN A 104 35.97 -38.06 -31.62
N HIS A 105 36.38 -37.26 -30.63
CA HIS A 105 37.78 -37.17 -30.22
C HIS A 105 38.28 -38.48 -29.62
N SER A 106 37.47 -39.16 -28.79
CA SER A 106 37.82 -40.48 -28.24
C SER A 106 38.06 -41.51 -29.34
N LEU A 107 37.21 -41.53 -30.36
CA LEU A 107 37.36 -42.44 -31.50
C LEU A 107 38.63 -42.14 -32.32
N ALA A 108 38.95 -40.85 -32.51
CA ALA A 108 40.16 -40.44 -33.22
C ALA A 108 41.44 -40.85 -32.48
N ILE A 109 41.46 -40.70 -31.15
CA ILE A 109 42.57 -41.13 -30.29
C ILE A 109 42.76 -42.66 -30.38
N SER A 110 41.68 -43.43 -30.31
CA SER A 110 41.73 -44.90 -30.42
C SER A 110 42.35 -45.35 -31.75
N LYS A 111 41.94 -44.75 -32.87
CA LYS A 111 42.50 -45.08 -34.20
C LYS A 111 43.99 -44.74 -34.31
N LEU A 112 44.43 -43.64 -33.68
CA LEU A 112 45.84 -43.28 -33.63
C LEU A 112 46.63 -44.30 -32.80
N GLN A 113 46.12 -44.73 -31.64
CA GLN A 113 46.78 -45.75 -30.81
C GLN A 113 46.94 -47.07 -31.56
N GLU A 114 45.90 -47.56 -32.22
CA GLU A 114 45.97 -48.77 -33.05
C GLU A 114 47.03 -48.65 -34.17
N SER A 115 47.07 -47.49 -34.84
CA SER A 115 48.09 -47.23 -35.87
C SER A 115 49.51 -47.31 -35.31
N TYR A 116 49.75 -46.73 -34.14
CA TYR A 116 51.07 -46.74 -33.51
C TYR A 116 51.47 -48.12 -32.99
N GLU A 117 50.54 -48.92 -32.46
CA GLU A 117 50.81 -50.30 -32.05
C GLU A 117 51.26 -51.17 -33.24
N VAL A 118 50.63 -51.01 -34.40
CA VAL A 118 51.03 -51.70 -35.63
C VAL A 118 52.44 -51.28 -36.08
N GLU A 119 52.75 -49.99 -36.02
CA GLU A 119 54.08 -49.46 -36.37
C GLU A 119 55.18 -50.01 -35.43
N ILE A 120 54.91 -50.04 -34.12
CA ILE A 120 55.82 -50.59 -33.10
C ILE A 120 56.08 -52.08 -33.37
N GLY A 121 55.05 -52.86 -33.70
CA GLY A 121 55.20 -54.28 -34.01
C GLY A 121 56.06 -54.54 -35.25
N LYS A 122 55.94 -53.70 -36.29
CA LYS A 122 56.82 -53.78 -37.47
C LYS A 122 58.28 -53.52 -37.09
N LEU A 123 58.54 -52.45 -36.35
CA LEU A 123 59.89 -52.07 -35.92
C LEU A 123 60.53 -53.14 -35.01
N GLN A 124 59.75 -53.79 -34.14
CA GLN A 124 60.24 -54.89 -33.31
C GLN A 124 60.61 -56.13 -34.14
N ASN A 125 59.84 -56.45 -35.19
CA ASN A 125 60.18 -57.54 -36.09
C ASN A 125 61.47 -57.25 -36.88
N GLU A 126 61.61 -56.03 -37.42
CA GLU A 126 62.83 -55.59 -38.11
C GLU A 126 64.05 -55.66 -37.18
N LEU A 127 63.91 -55.22 -35.93
CA LEU A 127 64.97 -55.30 -34.92
C LEU A 127 65.39 -56.74 -34.63
N ASN A 128 64.43 -57.66 -34.52
CA ASN A 128 64.69 -59.09 -34.30
C ASN A 128 65.43 -59.72 -35.50
N GLU A 129 65.08 -59.34 -36.72
CA GLU A 129 65.75 -59.83 -37.93
C GLU A 129 67.21 -59.35 -38.00
N VAL A 130 67.47 -58.08 -37.69
CA VAL A 130 68.83 -57.51 -37.63
C VAL A 130 69.64 -58.21 -36.52
N LYS A 131 69.04 -58.47 -35.37
CA LYS A 131 69.69 -59.18 -34.26
C LYS A 131 70.06 -60.61 -34.63
N ALA A 132 69.19 -61.31 -35.37
CA ALA A 132 69.47 -62.65 -35.90
C ALA A 132 70.63 -62.64 -36.89
N LYS A 133 70.61 -61.72 -37.88
CA LYS A 133 71.70 -61.56 -38.86
C LYS A 133 73.05 -61.26 -38.20
N ASN A 134 73.04 -60.44 -37.15
CA ASN A 134 74.25 -60.12 -36.39
C ASN A 134 74.78 -61.34 -35.61
N SER A 135 73.89 -62.19 -35.09
CA SER A 135 74.27 -63.45 -34.44
C SER A 135 74.90 -64.44 -35.43
N THR A 136 74.38 -64.53 -36.66
CA THR A 136 74.95 -65.37 -37.73
C THR A 136 76.32 -64.86 -38.18
N LEU A 137 76.49 -63.54 -38.32
CA LEU A 137 77.80 -62.92 -38.59
C LEU A 137 78.82 -63.21 -37.49
N LYS A 138 78.38 -63.23 -36.22
CA LYS A 138 79.25 -63.51 -35.07
C LYS A 138 79.74 -64.96 -35.01
N GLU A 139 78.96 -65.93 -35.49
CA GLU A 139 79.41 -67.33 -35.64
C GLU A 139 80.41 -67.50 -36.78
N VAL A 140 80.18 -66.85 -37.94
CA VAL A 140 81.09 -66.91 -39.10
C VAL A 140 82.48 -66.35 -38.77
N VAL A 141 82.57 -65.36 -37.89
CA VAL A 141 83.85 -64.74 -37.46
C VAL A 141 84.68 -65.63 -36.51
N THR A 142 84.10 -66.70 -35.93
CA THR A 142 84.80 -67.57 -34.96
C THR A 142 85.39 -68.86 -35.53
N GLY A 143 85.32 -69.11 -36.85
CA GLY A 143 85.64 -70.44 -37.38
C GLY A 143 86.18 -70.58 -38.80
N HIS A 144 87.15 -69.77 -39.27
CA HIS A 144 88.25 -70.28 -40.11
C HIS A 144 89.32 -69.23 -40.39
N GLY A 145 90.60 -69.63 -40.33
CA GLY A 145 91.71 -68.88 -40.88
C GLY A 145 92.32 -69.64 -42.05
N LYS A 146 92.45 -68.99 -43.22
CA LYS A 146 93.53 -69.21 -44.19
C LYS A 146 93.69 -67.99 -45.09
N SER A 147 94.89 -67.46 -45.03
CA SER A 147 95.38 -66.22 -45.63
C SER A 147 95.66 -66.34 -47.12
N VAL A 148 94.84 -65.67 -47.93
CA VAL A 148 95.17 -64.81 -49.10
C VAL A 148 93.90 -64.07 -49.56
N GLU A 149 92.72 -64.50 -49.10
CA GLU A 149 91.43 -63.80 -49.22
C GLU A 149 91.16 -62.78 -48.08
N LEU A 150 92.07 -62.71 -47.10
CA LEU A 150 91.93 -61.87 -45.89
C LEU A 150 92.07 -60.36 -46.15
N GLY A 151 92.65 -59.93 -47.28
CA GLY A 151 92.70 -58.50 -47.62
C GLY A 151 91.33 -57.95 -48.06
N GLY A 152 90.52 -58.79 -48.72
CA GLY A 152 89.14 -58.50 -49.06
C GLY A 152 88.23 -58.59 -47.85
N GLU A 153 88.35 -59.66 -47.05
CA GLU A 153 87.55 -59.86 -45.84
C GLU A 153 87.86 -58.85 -44.73
N VAL A 154 89.13 -58.43 -44.53
CA VAL A 154 89.46 -57.38 -43.55
C VAL A 154 88.95 -56.02 -44.02
N ASN A 155 88.98 -55.72 -45.33
CA ASN A 155 88.34 -54.51 -45.84
C ASN A 155 86.81 -54.59 -45.74
N GLU A 156 86.20 -55.75 -46.00
CA GLU A 156 84.76 -55.97 -45.85
C GLU A 156 84.32 -55.90 -44.37
N VAL A 157 85.11 -56.44 -43.45
CA VAL A 157 84.89 -56.30 -42.00
C VAL A 157 85.09 -54.86 -41.56
N LYS A 158 86.07 -54.14 -42.11
CA LYS A 158 86.29 -52.72 -41.83
C LYS A 158 85.16 -51.84 -42.36
N ASP A 159 84.62 -52.14 -43.55
CA ASP A 159 83.46 -51.47 -44.13
C ASP A 159 82.19 -51.78 -43.29
N LYS A 160 82.00 -53.03 -42.85
CA LYS A 160 80.92 -53.42 -41.93
C LYS A 160 81.04 -52.76 -40.56
N VAL A 161 82.25 -52.60 -40.02
CA VAL A 161 82.49 -51.89 -38.76
C VAL A 161 82.18 -50.40 -38.93
N ALA A 162 82.58 -49.77 -40.03
CA ALA A 162 82.23 -48.38 -40.32
C ALA A 162 80.70 -48.19 -40.55
N GLU A 163 80.03 -49.17 -41.15
CA GLU A 163 78.57 -49.19 -41.30
C GLU A 163 77.87 -49.38 -39.94
N LEU A 164 78.40 -50.24 -39.08
CA LEU A 164 77.90 -50.45 -37.71
C LEU A 164 78.11 -49.23 -36.83
N ASP A 165 79.24 -48.53 -36.93
CA ASP A 165 79.46 -47.25 -36.22
C ASP A 165 78.46 -46.19 -36.67
N LYS A 166 78.22 -46.07 -37.99
CA LYS A 166 77.17 -45.17 -38.51
C LYS A 166 75.77 -45.55 -38.02
N LYS A 167 75.46 -46.84 -37.95
CA LYS A 167 74.18 -47.34 -37.43
C LYS A 167 74.05 -47.10 -35.93
N MET A 168 75.12 -47.27 -35.17
CA MET A 168 75.17 -46.98 -33.75
C MET A 168 74.93 -45.50 -33.50
N GLU A 169 75.61 -44.60 -34.21
CA GLU A 169 75.38 -43.15 -34.11
C GLU A 169 73.95 -42.74 -34.49
N ALA A 170 73.38 -43.34 -35.54
CA ALA A 170 71.99 -43.12 -35.91
C ALA A 170 71.02 -43.61 -34.83
N GLU A 171 71.31 -44.74 -34.18
CA GLU A 171 70.49 -45.29 -33.11
C GLU A 171 70.62 -44.50 -31.81
N THR A 172 71.81 -43.98 -31.45
CA THR A 172 71.96 -43.03 -30.33
C THR A 172 71.16 -41.76 -30.56
N THR A 173 71.13 -41.27 -31.81
CA THR A 173 70.31 -40.11 -32.19
C THR A 173 68.83 -40.42 -32.03
N ARG A 174 68.37 -41.58 -32.52
CA ARG A 174 66.98 -42.03 -32.38
C ARG A 174 66.57 -42.25 -30.91
N GLN A 175 67.48 -42.79 -30.09
CA GLN A 175 67.28 -42.95 -28.64
C GLN A 175 67.10 -41.58 -27.96
N ALA A 176 67.91 -40.58 -28.33
CA ALA A 176 67.77 -39.22 -27.81
C ALA A 176 66.43 -38.57 -28.21
N GLU A 177 65.97 -38.79 -29.44
CA GLU A 177 64.67 -38.32 -29.92
C GLU A 177 63.49 -38.98 -29.16
N LEU A 178 63.58 -40.28 -28.88
CA LEU A 178 62.57 -41.00 -28.07
C LEU A 178 62.50 -40.49 -26.63
N VAL A 179 63.64 -40.18 -26.02
CA VAL A 179 63.69 -39.54 -24.69
C VAL A 179 63.05 -38.16 -24.73
N ALA A 180 63.36 -37.35 -25.76
CA ALA A 180 62.76 -36.04 -25.95
C ALA A 180 61.24 -36.11 -26.21
N PHE A 181 60.75 -37.14 -26.88
CA PHE A 181 59.32 -37.39 -27.08
C PHE A 181 58.63 -37.81 -25.77
N SER A 182 59.24 -38.72 -25.01
CA SER A 182 58.72 -39.16 -23.71
C SER A 182 58.60 -38.00 -22.71
N ASN A 183 59.58 -37.10 -22.69
CA ASN A 183 59.52 -35.90 -21.85
C ASN A 183 58.37 -34.97 -22.24
N ARG A 184 58.14 -34.78 -23.55
CA ARG A 184 56.99 -33.99 -24.06
C ARG A 184 55.65 -34.62 -23.68
N LEU A 185 55.54 -35.95 -23.76
CA LEU A 185 54.33 -36.66 -23.36
C LEU A 185 54.03 -36.49 -21.87
N ALA A 186 55.05 -36.65 -21.02
CA ALA A 186 54.92 -36.46 -19.58
C ALA A 186 54.56 -35.01 -19.18
N GLU A 187 54.94 -34.03 -20.00
CA GLU A 187 54.54 -32.63 -19.81
C GLU A 187 53.09 -32.38 -20.21
N GLU A 188 52.63 -32.94 -21.33
CA GLU A 188 51.22 -32.90 -21.73
C GLU A 188 50.31 -33.62 -20.73
N GLU A 189 50.71 -34.78 -20.20
CA GLU A 189 49.98 -35.47 -19.13
C GLU A 189 49.83 -34.61 -17.87
N ARG A 190 50.90 -33.93 -17.45
CA ARG A 190 50.84 -32.97 -16.33
C ARG A 190 49.93 -31.79 -16.63
N ARG A 191 49.93 -31.27 -17.87
CA ARG A 191 49.05 -30.15 -18.25
C ARG A 191 47.59 -30.58 -18.21
N LEU A 192 47.25 -31.74 -18.77
CA LEU A 192 45.89 -32.27 -18.78
C LEU A 192 45.38 -32.60 -17.37
N ALA A 193 46.25 -33.12 -16.50
CA ALA A 193 45.90 -33.34 -15.10
C ALA A 193 45.55 -32.03 -14.38
N ALA A 194 46.36 -30.98 -14.57
CA ALA A 194 46.08 -29.66 -14.01
C ALA A 194 44.79 -29.03 -14.56
N GLU A 195 44.51 -29.23 -15.86
CA GLU A 195 43.28 -28.76 -16.48
C GLU A 195 42.05 -29.51 -15.94
N ALA A 196 42.15 -30.83 -15.74
CA ALA A 196 41.09 -31.63 -15.14
C ALA A 196 40.79 -31.20 -13.69
N ASP A 197 41.81 -30.93 -12.89
CA ASP A 197 41.66 -30.41 -11.53
C ASP A 197 41.01 -29.02 -11.51
N ALA A 198 41.39 -28.14 -12.44
CA ALA A 198 40.78 -26.82 -12.58
C ALA A 198 39.31 -26.90 -12.99
N LEU A 199 38.95 -27.80 -13.91
CA LEU A 199 37.56 -28.06 -14.31
C LEU A 199 36.74 -28.65 -13.17
N LYS A 200 37.32 -29.56 -12.39
CA LYS A 200 36.67 -30.13 -11.21
C LYS A 200 36.37 -29.05 -10.17
N ALA A 201 37.35 -28.20 -9.86
CA ALA A 201 37.15 -27.06 -8.96
C ALA A 201 36.13 -26.05 -9.52
N GLY A 202 36.09 -25.86 -10.84
CA GLY A 202 35.07 -25.07 -11.53
C GLY A 202 33.66 -25.64 -11.32
N ARG A 203 33.50 -26.95 -11.48
CA ARG A 203 32.23 -27.66 -11.27
C ARG A 203 31.75 -27.54 -9.83
N GLU A 204 32.62 -27.77 -8.85
CA GLU A 204 32.28 -27.67 -7.43
C GLU A 204 31.80 -26.26 -7.04
N ARG A 205 32.39 -25.20 -7.64
CA ARG A 205 31.92 -23.83 -7.45
C ARG A 205 30.53 -23.60 -8.04
N LEU A 206 30.26 -24.10 -9.24
CA LEU A 206 28.94 -23.98 -9.87
C LEU A 206 27.86 -24.75 -9.11
N ASP A 207 28.20 -25.94 -8.59
CA ASP A 207 27.28 -26.73 -7.78
C ASP A 207 26.93 -25.98 -6.47
N ALA A 208 27.92 -25.32 -5.83
CA ALA A 208 27.68 -24.47 -4.67
C ALA A 208 26.81 -23.25 -4.98
N GLU A 209 27.09 -22.54 -6.08
CA GLU A 209 26.29 -21.39 -6.53
C GLU A 209 24.84 -21.80 -6.86
N ALA A 210 24.64 -22.97 -7.45
CA ALA A 210 23.31 -23.50 -7.75
C ALA A 210 22.49 -23.77 -6.48
N GLU A 211 23.09 -24.33 -5.43
CA GLU A 211 22.41 -24.54 -4.15
C GLU A 211 22.11 -23.20 -3.44
N ASP A 212 23.02 -22.22 -3.49
CA ASP A 212 22.77 -20.87 -2.96
C ASP A 212 21.60 -20.17 -3.68
N LEU A 213 21.55 -20.27 -5.02
CA LEU A 213 20.44 -19.73 -5.81
C LEU A 213 19.10 -20.42 -5.51
N LYS A 214 19.13 -21.74 -5.29
CA LYS A 214 17.95 -22.52 -4.91
C LYS A 214 17.42 -22.10 -3.54
N ALA A 215 18.32 -21.92 -2.55
CA ALA A 215 17.96 -21.40 -1.24
C ALA A 215 17.41 -19.97 -1.34
N GLY A 216 18.03 -19.10 -2.14
CA GLY A 216 17.53 -17.76 -2.43
C GLY A 216 16.12 -17.76 -3.04
N ARG A 217 15.87 -18.66 -3.99
CA ARG A 217 14.55 -18.83 -4.61
C ARG A 217 13.48 -19.27 -3.62
N GLU A 218 13.79 -20.19 -2.71
CA GLU A 218 12.86 -20.61 -1.66
C GLU A 218 12.54 -19.47 -0.69
N SER A 219 13.55 -18.69 -0.29
CA SER A 219 13.36 -17.49 0.54
C SER A 219 12.42 -16.47 -0.12
N VAL A 220 12.64 -16.15 -1.40
CA VAL A 220 11.77 -15.21 -2.15
C VAL A 220 10.35 -15.74 -2.26
N LYS A 221 10.17 -17.06 -2.43
CA LYS A 221 8.86 -17.69 -2.49
C LYS A 221 8.10 -17.51 -1.17
N ASP A 222 8.77 -17.70 -0.03
CA ASP A 222 8.16 -17.53 1.28
C ASP A 222 7.80 -16.06 1.57
N GLU A 223 8.64 -15.11 1.18
CA GLU A 223 8.33 -13.68 1.25
C GLU A 223 7.12 -13.31 0.39
N TRP A 224 7.02 -13.86 -0.82
CA TRP A 224 5.89 -13.63 -1.70
C TRP A 224 4.57 -14.14 -1.10
N VAL A 225 4.60 -15.29 -0.42
CA VAL A 225 3.44 -15.82 0.32
C VAL A 225 3.05 -14.88 1.46
N LYS A 226 4.02 -14.36 2.24
CA LYS A 226 3.75 -13.38 3.31
C LYS A 226 3.10 -12.11 2.74
N LEU A 227 3.65 -11.54 1.66
CA LEU A 227 3.11 -10.35 1.01
C LEU A 227 1.68 -10.59 0.49
N LYS A 228 1.39 -11.77 -0.07
CA LYS A 228 0.04 -12.12 -0.54
C LYS A 228 -0.96 -12.20 0.62
N MET A 229 -0.57 -12.77 1.74
CA MET A 229 -1.41 -12.81 2.95
C MET A 229 -1.63 -11.42 3.52
N GLU A 230 -0.59 -10.58 3.54
CA GLU A 230 -0.68 -9.20 4.01
C GLU A 230 -1.61 -8.35 3.13
N LYS A 231 -1.48 -8.46 1.80
CA LYS A 231 -2.41 -7.83 0.85
C LYS A 231 -3.85 -8.26 1.11
N SER A 232 -4.07 -9.55 1.34
CA SER A 232 -5.41 -10.09 1.62
C SER A 232 -5.99 -9.54 2.94
N ARG A 233 -5.16 -9.39 4.00
CA ARG A 233 -5.58 -8.74 5.25
C ARG A 233 -5.91 -7.26 5.02
N HIS A 234 -5.08 -6.55 4.24
CA HIS A 234 -5.30 -5.15 3.93
C HIS A 234 -6.62 -4.95 3.17
N ASP A 235 -6.88 -5.75 2.13
CA ASP A 235 -8.13 -5.71 1.38
C ASP A 235 -9.36 -5.97 2.26
N LEU A 236 -9.26 -6.95 3.18
CA LEU A 236 -10.32 -7.23 4.15
C LEU A 236 -10.53 -6.04 5.11
N HIS A 237 -9.46 -5.45 5.61
CA HIS A 237 -9.53 -4.29 6.48
C HIS A 237 -10.19 -3.10 5.77
N VAL A 238 -9.75 -2.78 4.54
CA VAL A 238 -10.34 -1.71 3.72
C VAL A 238 -11.83 -1.94 3.49
N ARG A 239 -12.26 -3.17 3.13
CA ARG A 239 -13.68 -3.51 2.96
C ARG A 239 -14.48 -3.31 4.26
N THR A 240 -13.94 -3.81 5.37
CA THR A 240 -14.61 -3.73 6.68
C THR A 240 -14.76 -2.27 7.13
N THR A 241 -13.70 -1.48 6.99
CA THR A 241 -13.71 -0.06 7.32
C THR A 241 -14.68 0.72 6.42
N LYS A 242 -14.69 0.45 5.11
CA LYS A 242 -15.64 1.07 4.17
C LYS A 242 -17.10 0.74 4.51
N GLN A 243 -17.37 -0.52 4.90
CA GLN A 243 -18.70 -0.93 5.35
C GLN A 243 -19.08 -0.23 6.67
N GLY A 244 -18.13 -0.07 7.59
CA GLY A 244 -18.30 0.69 8.82
C GLY A 244 -18.73 2.14 8.55
N TYR A 245 -18.02 2.84 7.67
CA TYR A 245 -18.39 4.19 7.25
C TYR A 245 -19.78 4.26 6.62
N ALA A 246 -20.12 3.32 5.74
CA ALA A 246 -21.46 3.27 5.14
C ALA A 246 -22.57 3.01 6.17
N ASN A 247 -22.30 2.18 7.19
CA ASN A 247 -23.24 1.95 8.29
C ASN A 247 -23.42 3.21 9.14
N CYS A 248 -22.34 3.90 9.50
CA CYS A 248 -22.40 5.15 10.24
C CYS A 248 -23.18 6.23 9.46
N GLN A 249 -22.93 6.35 8.15
CA GLN A 249 -23.66 7.31 7.32
C GLN A 249 -25.16 7.01 7.31
N ARG A 250 -25.55 5.75 7.13
CA ARG A 250 -26.97 5.36 7.22
C ARG A 250 -27.60 5.70 8.56
N ALA A 251 -26.89 5.48 9.67
CA ALA A 251 -27.39 5.82 11.00
C ALA A 251 -27.57 7.35 11.18
N ILE A 252 -26.65 8.15 10.64
CA ILE A 252 -26.75 9.61 10.62
C ILE A 252 -27.97 10.05 9.80
N ASP A 253 -28.15 9.48 8.61
CA ASP A 253 -29.27 9.82 7.73
C ASP A 253 -30.62 9.47 8.38
N THR A 254 -30.72 8.30 9.05
CA THR A 254 -31.92 7.93 9.82
C THR A 254 -32.16 8.90 10.98
N ALA A 255 -31.14 9.22 11.78
CA ALA A 255 -31.27 10.14 12.90
C ALA A 255 -31.69 11.55 12.45
N ASN A 256 -31.18 12.02 11.31
CA ASN A 256 -31.59 13.29 10.71
C ASN A 256 -33.07 13.24 10.26
N GLY A 257 -33.49 12.14 9.64
CA GLY A 257 -34.89 11.93 9.27
C GLY A 257 -35.83 11.97 10.48
N ASP A 258 -35.47 11.27 11.56
CA ASP A 258 -36.25 11.28 12.81
C ASP A 258 -36.29 12.68 13.44
N ARG A 259 -35.16 13.40 13.41
CA ARG A 259 -35.08 14.79 13.89
C ARG A 259 -36.02 15.70 13.12
N ASP A 260 -36.04 15.61 11.80
CA ASP A 260 -36.89 16.44 10.95
C ASP A 260 -38.38 16.17 11.19
N VAL A 261 -38.74 14.90 11.43
CA VAL A 261 -40.11 14.51 11.83
C VAL A 261 -40.46 15.12 13.20
N ALA A 262 -39.56 15.02 14.18
CA ALA A 262 -39.77 15.59 15.50
C ALA A 262 -39.95 17.12 15.46
N ILE A 263 -39.16 17.82 14.63
CA ILE A 263 -39.29 19.27 14.43
C ILE A 263 -40.67 19.61 13.85
N LYS A 264 -41.12 18.91 12.80
CA LYS A 264 -42.44 19.14 12.20
C LYS A 264 -43.57 18.92 13.21
N ASN A 265 -43.49 17.87 14.01
CA ASN A 265 -44.47 17.59 15.05
C ASN A 265 -44.47 18.69 16.13
N ALA A 266 -43.28 19.17 16.54
CA ALA A 266 -43.17 20.25 17.51
C ALA A 266 -43.74 21.57 16.97
N ASP A 267 -43.49 21.91 15.71
CA ASP A 267 -44.07 23.11 15.08
C ASP A 267 -45.60 23.00 14.96
N TYR A 268 -46.13 21.82 14.64
CA TYR A 268 -47.57 21.57 14.62
C TYR A 268 -48.21 21.76 16.00
N LEU A 269 -47.62 21.16 17.04
CA LEU A 269 -48.09 21.34 18.42
C LEU A 269 -48.00 22.80 18.88
N ARG A 270 -46.95 23.53 18.47
CA ARG A 270 -46.83 24.96 18.78
C ARG A 270 -47.95 25.76 18.12
N TYR A 271 -48.28 25.46 16.87
CA TYR A 271 -49.41 26.07 16.18
C TYR A 271 -50.75 25.78 16.89
N GLU A 272 -51.00 24.53 17.28
CA GLU A 272 -52.21 24.18 18.04
C GLU A 272 -52.28 24.92 19.38
N LEU A 273 -51.17 24.98 20.10
CA LEU A 273 -51.08 25.72 21.36
C LEU A 273 -51.39 27.21 21.17
N ASP A 274 -50.86 27.84 20.12
CA ASP A 274 -51.14 29.24 19.81
C ASP A 274 -52.65 29.47 19.52
N GLN A 275 -53.31 28.52 18.84
CA GLN A 275 -54.76 28.58 18.61
C GLN A 275 -55.54 28.46 19.92
N GLU A 276 -55.17 27.53 20.79
CA GLU A 276 -55.82 27.35 22.09
C GLU A 276 -55.61 28.55 23.02
N ILE A 277 -54.41 29.13 23.04
CA ILE A 277 -54.14 30.39 23.77
C ILE A 277 -55.04 31.50 23.25
N LYS A 278 -55.19 31.63 21.93
CA LYS A 278 -56.08 32.62 21.34
C LYS A 278 -57.54 32.41 21.76
N ARG A 279 -58.04 31.18 21.69
CA ARG A 279 -59.40 30.82 22.15
C ARG A 279 -59.60 31.10 23.63
N ALA A 280 -58.62 30.74 24.47
CA ALA A 280 -58.66 30.98 25.91
C ALA A 280 -58.69 32.49 26.23
N ASN A 281 -57.90 33.30 25.52
CA ASN A 281 -57.92 34.75 25.67
C ASN A 281 -59.26 35.36 25.24
N GLU A 282 -59.84 34.90 24.13
CA GLU A 282 -61.18 35.32 23.69
C GLU A 282 -62.24 34.98 24.74
N LEU A 283 -62.23 33.75 25.27
CA LEU A 283 -63.16 33.33 26.34
C LEU A 283 -62.96 34.15 27.61
N LYS A 284 -61.71 34.44 27.99
CA LYS A 284 -61.39 35.28 29.14
C LYS A 284 -61.97 36.69 28.98
N MET A 285 -61.80 37.33 27.82
CA MET A 285 -62.38 38.66 27.56
C MET A 285 -63.91 38.67 27.69
N LYS A 286 -64.57 37.60 27.25
CA LYS A 286 -66.03 37.44 27.39
C LYS A 286 -66.42 37.31 28.86
N LEU A 287 -65.70 36.48 29.62
CA LEU A 287 -65.95 36.29 31.05
C LEU A 287 -65.73 37.60 31.83
N ASP A 288 -64.62 38.31 31.55
CA ASP A 288 -64.31 39.60 32.17
C ASP A 288 -65.38 40.66 31.87
N SER A 289 -66.02 40.60 30.70
CA SER A 289 -67.15 41.48 30.36
C SER A 289 -68.41 41.15 31.14
N TYR A 290 -68.74 39.87 31.32
CA TYR A 290 -69.86 39.47 32.17
C TYR A 290 -69.62 39.83 33.64
N ALA A 291 -68.40 39.62 34.14
CA ALA A 291 -68.00 40.04 35.48
C ALA A 291 -68.14 41.56 35.64
N ALA A 292 -67.57 42.36 34.74
CA ALA A 292 -67.68 43.82 34.79
C ALA A 292 -69.12 44.32 34.70
N CYS A 293 -69.98 43.64 33.93
CA CYS A 293 -71.41 43.91 33.90
C CYS A 293 -72.05 43.71 35.27
N CYS A 294 -71.84 42.53 35.88
CA CYS A 294 -72.37 42.19 37.20
C CYS A 294 -71.86 43.15 38.29
N ASP A 295 -70.56 43.45 38.30
CA ASP A 295 -69.94 44.36 39.26
C ASP A 295 -70.51 45.78 39.12
N THR A 296 -70.74 46.25 37.88
CA THR A 296 -71.33 47.57 37.63
C THR A 296 -72.80 47.63 38.08
N GLU A 297 -73.59 46.59 37.78
CA GLU A 297 -74.97 46.49 38.29
C GLU A 297 -74.97 46.51 39.82
N HIS A 298 -74.11 45.72 40.46
CA HIS A 298 -73.99 45.67 41.91
C HIS A 298 -73.55 47.01 42.53
N CYS A 299 -72.61 47.73 41.91
CA CYS A 299 -72.20 49.06 42.35
C CYS A 299 -73.36 50.07 42.32
N ILE A 300 -74.17 50.06 41.24
CA ILE A 300 -75.35 50.93 41.13
C ILE A 300 -76.40 50.57 42.18
N GLU A 301 -76.70 49.28 42.32
CA GLU A 301 -77.67 48.77 43.29
C GLU A 301 -77.28 49.13 44.73
N THR A 302 -76.02 48.90 45.11
CA THR A 302 -75.48 49.23 46.44
C THR A 302 -75.58 50.72 46.73
N PHE A 303 -75.27 51.58 45.75
CA PHE A 303 -75.40 53.03 45.90
C PHE A 303 -76.86 53.46 46.15
N LEU A 304 -77.82 52.82 45.48
CA LEU A 304 -79.24 53.14 45.57
C LEU A 304 -79.88 52.58 46.85
N GLU A 305 -79.53 51.35 47.24
CA GLU A 305 -80.04 50.69 48.46
C GLU A 305 -79.82 51.54 49.71
N LYS A 306 -78.62 52.13 49.84
CA LYS A 306 -78.29 53.01 50.97
C LYS A 306 -79.13 54.30 51.03
N ARG A 307 -79.76 54.71 49.93
CA ARG A 307 -80.33 56.06 49.77
C ARG A 307 -81.83 56.07 49.49
N ILE A 308 -82.40 54.95 49.04
CA ILE A 308 -83.80 54.85 48.63
C ILE A 308 -84.39 53.55 49.17
N HIS A 309 -85.27 53.66 50.17
CA HIS A 309 -85.85 52.51 50.88
C HIS A 309 -86.63 51.53 49.97
N ASP A 310 -87.18 52.03 48.85
CA ASP A 310 -88.00 51.26 47.91
C ASP A 310 -87.34 51.14 46.51
N TYR A 311 -86.01 51.24 46.40
CA TYR A 311 -85.31 51.28 45.10
C TYR A 311 -85.59 50.06 44.21
N LEU A 312 -85.87 48.89 44.81
CA LEU A 312 -86.23 47.66 44.10
C LEU A 312 -87.57 47.74 43.35
N LYS A 313 -88.46 48.67 43.74
CA LYS A 313 -89.74 48.92 43.04
C LYS A 313 -89.57 49.82 41.83
N MET A 314 -88.41 50.45 41.67
CA MET A 314 -88.11 51.33 40.54
C MET A 314 -87.63 50.51 39.34
N SER A 315 -88.04 50.94 38.14
CA SER A 315 -87.43 50.44 36.91
C SER A 315 -85.96 50.88 36.82
N ARG A 316 -85.14 50.09 36.11
CA ARG A 316 -83.72 50.41 35.90
C ARG A 316 -83.49 51.81 35.29
N LEU A 317 -84.38 52.25 34.40
CA LEU A 317 -84.32 53.60 33.82
C LEU A 317 -84.61 54.71 34.85
N GLU A 318 -85.47 54.44 35.83
CA GLU A 318 -85.70 55.38 36.94
C GLU A 318 -84.51 55.39 37.90
N GLN A 319 -83.90 54.24 38.15
CA GLN A 319 -82.67 54.12 38.93
C GLN A 319 -81.53 54.94 38.31
N CYS A 320 -81.31 54.83 36.99
CA CYS A 320 -80.33 55.66 36.25
C CYS A 320 -80.59 57.16 36.42
N ARG A 321 -81.85 57.58 36.29
CA ARG A 321 -82.21 59.00 36.40
C ARG A 321 -81.87 59.55 37.79
N VAL A 322 -82.09 58.78 38.84
CA VAL A 322 -81.72 59.22 40.20
C VAL A 322 -80.20 59.36 40.35
N VAL A 323 -79.43 58.41 39.85
CA VAL A 323 -77.95 58.48 39.87
C VAL A 323 -77.44 59.71 39.11
N VAL A 324 -77.96 59.97 37.91
CA VAL A 324 -77.59 61.13 37.08
C VAL A 324 -77.98 62.45 37.76
N GLU A 325 -79.20 62.55 38.31
CA GLU A 325 -79.65 63.75 39.03
C GLU A 325 -78.81 64.02 40.29
N LYS A 326 -78.30 62.98 40.94
CA LYS A 326 -77.32 63.14 42.03
C LYS A 326 -75.99 63.65 41.51
N MET A 327 -75.48 63.12 40.40
CA MET A 327 -74.27 63.63 39.75
C MET A 327 -74.41 65.09 39.30
N LYS A 328 -75.56 65.50 38.76
CA LYS A 328 -75.81 66.91 38.41
C LYS A 328 -75.67 67.87 39.59
N LYS A 329 -75.95 67.41 40.81
CA LYS A 329 -75.82 68.20 42.04
C LYS A 329 -74.38 68.31 42.52
N VAL A 330 -73.58 67.26 42.35
CA VAL A 330 -72.21 67.17 42.86
C VAL A 330 -71.19 67.68 41.83
N ASN A 331 -71.30 67.21 40.59
CA ASN A 331 -70.42 67.59 39.49
C ASN A 331 -71.21 67.67 38.15
N PRO A 332 -71.76 68.84 37.82
CA PRO A 332 -72.60 69.02 36.62
C PRO A 332 -71.87 68.73 35.31
N LYS A 333 -70.53 68.87 35.26
CA LYS A 333 -69.74 68.68 34.04
C LYS A 333 -69.72 67.22 33.61
N ASP A 334 -69.68 66.30 34.58
CA ASP A 334 -69.55 64.87 34.30
C ASP A 334 -70.90 64.16 34.23
N ALA A 335 -71.99 64.82 34.65
CA ALA A 335 -73.33 64.24 34.65
C ALA A 335 -73.83 63.83 33.27
N ALA A 336 -73.53 64.63 32.23
CA ALA A 336 -73.90 64.29 30.85
C ALA A 336 -73.14 63.06 30.32
N SER A 337 -71.85 62.95 30.66
CA SER A 337 -71.03 61.78 30.31
C SER A 337 -71.53 60.53 31.03
N LEU A 338 -71.85 60.64 32.32
CA LEU A 338 -72.40 59.53 33.11
C LEU A 338 -73.76 59.07 32.59
N GLU A 339 -74.64 60.00 32.19
CA GLU A 339 -75.94 59.67 31.59
C GLU A 339 -75.77 58.91 30.26
N GLN A 340 -74.84 59.33 29.43
CA GLN A 340 -74.50 58.63 28.19
C GLN A 340 -73.92 57.23 28.48
N ASP A 341 -72.99 57.12 29.41
CA ASP A 341 -72.38 55.84 29.79
C ASP A 341 -73.42 54.88 30.38
N LEU A 342 -74.31 55.32 31.28
CA LEU A 342 -75.38 54.49 31.82
C LEU A 342 -76.34 54.00 30.74
N ASN A 343 -76.79 54.91 29.85
CA ASN A 343 -77.68 54.52 28.76
C ASN A 343 -77.05 53.47 27.85
N GLU A 344 -75.79 53.66 27.47
CA GLU A 344 -75.11 52.73 26.58
C GLU A 344 -74.71 51.43 27.29
N PHE A 345 -74.39 51.48 28.59
CA PHE A 345 -74.21 50.30 29.44
C PHE A 345 -75.47 49.42 29.47
N PHE A 346 -76.65 49.98 29.75
CA PHE A 346 -77.87 49.18 29.81
C PHE A 346 -78.30 48.62 28.44
N LYS A 347 -78.01 49.33 27.34
CA LYS A 347 -78.18 48.78 25.99
C LYS A 347 -77.26 47.58 25.76
N THR A 348 -75.97 47.71 26.02
CA THR A 348 -75.00 46.63 25.83
C THR A 348 -75.28 45.45 26.78
N ARG A 349 -75.64 45.72 28.04
CA ARG A 349 -76.08 44.70 29.01
C ARG A 349 -77.31 43.95 28.51
N ASN A 350 -78.35 44.65 28.06
CA ASN A 350 -79.56 43.98 27.58
C ASN A 350 -79.27 43.14 26.34
N PHE A 351 -78.41 43.62 25.45
CA PHE A 351 -77.90 42.85 24.32
C PHE A 351 -77.17 41.58 24.81
N LEU A 352 -76.21 41.71 25.73
CA LEU A 352 -75.46 40.58 26.29
C LEU A 352 -76.32 39.54 27.01
N CYS A 353 -77.39 39.94 27.70
CA CYS A 353 -78.22 39.07 28.53
C CYS A 353 -79.39 38.40 27.78
N HIS A 354 -79.86 38.99 26.68
CA HIS A 354 -81.11 38.56 26.05
C HIS A 354 -80.95 38.11 24.59
N GLU A 355 -79.86 38.47 23.91
CA GLU A 355 -79.64 38.09 22.51
C GLU A 355 -78.64 36.92 22.40
N PRO A 356 -79.05 35.75 21.84
CA PRO A 356 -78.14 34.64 21.60
C PRO A 356 -76.94 35.03 20.72
N GLY A 357 -75.72 34.75 21.19
CA GLY A 357 -74.48 35.10 20.47
C GLY A 357 -74.13 36.59 20.51
N ALA A 358 -74.81 37.41 21.32
CA ALA A 358 -74.45 38.82 21.51
C ALA A 358 -73.05 39.00 22.10
N VAL A 359 -72.61 38.06 22.93
CA VAL A 359 -71.28 38.04 23.51
C VAL A 359 -70.20 38.09 22.43
N ASP A 360 -70.37 37.40 21.30
CA ASP A 360 -69.38 37.36 20.22
C ASP A 360 -69.33 38.64 19.38
N LYS A 361 -70.38 39.45 19.45
CA LYS A 361 -70.55 40.68 18.67
C LYS A 361 -70.29 41.94 19.48
N THR A 362 -70.04 41.80 20.78
CA THR A 362 -69.84 42.92 21.69
C THR A 362 -68.39 43.39 21.63
N ASP A 363 -68.18 44.69 21.52
CA ASP A 363 -66.87 45.29 21.74
C ASP A 363 -66.55 45.27 23.25
N HIS A 364 -65.93 44.17 23.67
CA HIS A 364 -65.59 43.91 25.07
C HIS A 364 -64.68 44.96 25.68
N LEU A 365 -63.75 45.54 24.90
CA LEU A 365 -62.83 46.54 25.40
C LEU A 365 -63.58 47.84 25.74
N SER A 366 -64.39 48.33 24.79
CA SER A 366 -65.19 49.54 25.00
C SER A 366 -66.24 49.36 26.10
N PHE A 367 -66.86 48.17 26.17
CA PHE A 367 -67.84 47.87 27.22
C PHE A 367 -67.19 47.81 28.61
N HIS A 368 -66.03 47.17 28.75
CA HIS A 368 -65.31 47.11 30.01
C HIS A 368 -64.83 48.51 30.47
N GLN A 369 -64.29 49.32 29.54
CA GLN A 369 -63.91 50.70 29.84
C GLN A 369 -65.09 51.52 30.37
N ARG A 370 -66.28 51.32 29.80
CA ARG A 370 -67.51 51.98 30.26
C ARG A 370 -67.96 51.50 31.64
N CYS A 371 -67.90 50.19 31.90
CA CYS A 371 -68.17 49.63 33.23
C CYS A 371 -67.27 50.29 34.29
N VAL A 372 -65.97 50.35 34.03
CA VAL A 372 -65.00 51.01 34.92
C VAL A 372 -65.28 52.51 35.08
N SER A 373 -65.67 53.21 34.00
CA SER A 373 -66.08 54.62 34.06
C SER A 373 -67.24 54.84 35.04
N ILE A 374 -68.32 54.06 34.87
CA ILE A 374 -69.51 54.14 35.72
C ILE A 374 -69.18 53.80 37.18
N GLN A 375 -68.41 52.73 37.42
CA GLN A 375 -67.99 52.33 38.76
C GLN A 375 -67.20 53.45 39.46
N ARG A 376 -66.25 54.08 38.77
CA ARG A 376 -65.51 55.25 39.30
C ARG A 376 -66.44 56.42 39.63
N CYS A 377 -67.44 56.68 38.79
CA CYS A 377 -68.45 57.70 39.09
C CYS A 377 -69.27 57.34 40.33
N MET A 378 -69.62 56.06 40.53
CA MET A 378 -70.35 55.61 41.73
C MET A 378 -69.49 55.76 42.98
N GLU A 379 -68.22 55.37 42.93
CA GLU A 379 -67.27 55.57 44.02
C GLU A 379 -67.09 57.05 44.37
N TYR A 380 -67.03 57.92 43.36
CA TYR A 380 -66.95 59.36 43.56
C TYR A 380 -68.22 59.91 44.24
N LEU A 381 -69.40 59.52 43.76
CA LEU A 381 -70.67 59.93 44.36
C LEU A 381 -70.82 59.43 45.80
N GLU A 382 -70.35 58.22 46.09
CA GLU A 382 -70.35 57.65 47.44
C GLU A 382 -69.52 58.53 48.39
N LYS A 383 -68.30 58.90 48.00
CA LYS A 383 -67.40 59.77 48.78
C LYS A 383 -67.90 61.20 48.99
N GLN A 384 -68.86 61.66 48.18
CA GLN A 384 -69.45 63.01 48.29
C GLN A 384 -70.83 63.00 48.97
N SER A 385 -71.33 61.81 49.31
CA SER A 385 -72.64 61.61 49.93
C SER A 385 -72.55 61.21 51.41
N ASP A 386 -71.34 60.91 51.90
CA ASP A 386 -70.97 60.99 53.32
C ASP A 386 -70.69 62.45 53.68
#